data_AF-A0A2H5W2N0-F1
#
_entry.id   AF-A0A2H5W2N0-F1
#
_cell.length_a   1.000
_cell.length_b   1.000
_cell.length_c   1.000
_cell.angle_alpha   90.00
_cell.angle_beta   90.00
_cell.angle_gamma   90.00
#
_symmetry.space_group_name_H-M   'P 1'
#
loop_
_entity.id
_entity.type
_entity.pdbx_description
1 polymer ?
#
loop_
_entity_poly.entity_id
_entity_poly.type
_entity_poly.pdbx_seq_one_letter_code
_entity_poly.pdbx_strand_id
1 'polypeptide(L)'
;MGRRSLSLMTLGLMLLGLLSGGSGARAETLVVCPQGCPFSSIQDAINRASPGDTILIQAGTYAENLTIAKQGLTLRGKLPPG
;
A
#
# COMPACT_ATOMS: atom_id res chain seq x y z
N MET A 1 -61.23 -0.99 -18.10
CA MET A 1 -60.25 -1.37 -19.14
C MET A 1 -58.95 -0.65 -18.82
N GLY A 2 -57.82 -1.36 -18.66
CA GLY A 2 -56.51 -0.73 -18.40
C GLY A 2 -55.64 -1.51 -17.42
N ARG A 3 -55.27 -2.74 -17.79
CA ARG A 3 -54.34 -3.61 -17.05
C ARG A 3 -52.90 -3.10 -17.23
N ARG A 4 -52.10 -3.24 -16.17
CA ARG A 4 -50.64 -3.46 -16.17
C ARG A 4 -49.71 -2.30 -16.49
N SER A 5 -49.00 -1.85 -15.47
CA SER A 5 -47.58 -1.49 -15.58
C SER A 5 -46.88 -1.45 -14.22
N LEU A 6 -47.13 -2.46 -13.37
CA LEU A 6 -46.20 -2.90 -12.35
C LEU A 6 -44.99 -3.55 -13.09
N SER A 7 -44.05 -2.78 -13.64
CA SER A 7 -42.92 -3.43 -14.35
C SER A 7 -41.60 -2.68 -14.52
N LEU A 8 -41.43 -1.39 -14.20
CA LEU A 8 -40.19 -0.71 -14.64
C LEU A 8 -39.46 0.10 -13.56
N MET A 9 -40.00 0.21 -12.34
CA MET A 9 -39.36 1.04 -11.30
C MET A 9 -38.36 0.28 -10.41
N THR A 10 -38.21 -1.03 -10.59
CA THR A 10 -37.16 -1.83 -9.91
C THR A 10 -35.97 -2.15 -10.82
N LEU A 11 -36.11 -2.01 -12.15
CA LEU A 11 -35.03 -2.30 -13.10
C LEU A 11 -33.99 -1.17 -13.20
N GLY A 12 -34.38 0.06 -12.87
CA GLY A 12 -33.48 1.22 -12.89
C GLY A 12 -32.46 1.27 -11.74
N LEU A 13 -32.71 0.57 -10.63
CA LEU A 13 -31.83 0.58 -9.46
C LEU A 13 -30.81 -0.57 -9.41
N MET A 14 -30.85 -1.49 -10.39
CA MET A 14 -29.88 -2.60 -10.52
C MET A 14 -28.67 -2.30 -11.41
N LEU A 15 -28.58 -1.07 -11.96
CA LEU A 15 -27.40 -0.60 -12.71
C LEU A 15 -26.48 0.33 -11.90
N LEU A 16 -26.79 0.57 -10.62
CA LEU A 16 -25.93 1.37 -9.73
C LEU A 16 -25.00 0.51 -8.87
N GLY A 17 -24.67 -0.70 -9.32
CA GLY A 17 -23.63 -1.52 -8.72
C GLY A 17 -22.51 -1.67 -9.74
N LEU A 18 -21.42 -0.90 -9.60
CA LEU A 18 -20.06 -1.21 -10.13
C LEU A 18 -19.07 -0.02 -10.09
N LEU A 19 -19.25 1.00 -9.24
CA LEU A 19 -18.10 1.81 -8.81
C LEU A 19 -17.36 1.10 -7.67
N SER A 20 -16.98 -0.15 -7.91
CA SER A 20 -16.00 -0.85 -7.09
C SER A 20 -14.65 -0.19 -7.38
N GLY A 21 -14.37 0.91 -6.68
CA GLY A 21 -13.03 1.48 -6.59
C GLY A 21 -12.12 0.42 -5.97
N GLY A 22 -11.54 -0.43 -6.80
CA GLY A 22 -10.56 -1.40 -6.38
C GLY A 22 -9.35 -0.67 -5.86
N SER A 23 -9.26 -0.52 -4.54
CA SER A 23 -8.00 -0.22 -3.85
C SER A 23 -7.11 -1.45 -4.02
N GLY A 24 -6.52 -1.60 -5.22
CA GLY A 24 -5.45 -2.56 -5.42
C GLY A 24 -4.35 -2.19 -4.44
N ALA A 25 -4.05 -3.07 -3.48
CA ALA A 25 -2.92 -2.90 -2.60
C ALA A 25 -1.68 -2.74 -3.48
N ARG A 26 -1.18 -1.51 -3.61
CA ARG A 26 0.07 -1.24 -4.30
C ARG A 26 1.15 -1.40 -3.26
N ALA A 27 1.99 -2.41 -3.44
CA ALA A 27 3.23 -2.50 -2.70
C ALA A 27 4.15 -1.36 -3.14
N GLU A 28 4.39 -0.40 -2.23
CA GLU A 28 5.31 0.70 -2.43
C GLU A 28 6.73 0.31 -2.01
N THR A 29 7.75 0.88 -2.66
CA THR A 29 9.14 0.74 -2.21
C THR A 29 9.59 2.01 -1.50
N LEU A 30 9.80 1.92 -0.19
CA LEU A 30 10.34 3.01 0.62
C LEU A 30 11.86 2.90 0.67
N VAL A 31 12.57 3.97 0.32
CA VAL A 31 14.04 3.96 0.28
C VAL A 31 14.63 4.61 1.53
N VAL A 32 15.47 3.85 2.22
CA VAL A 32 16.26 4.31 3.37
C VAL A 32 17.71 4.48 2.94
N CYS A 33 18.30 5.65 3.21
CA CYS A 33 19.74 5.83 3.09
C CYS A 33 20.30 6.88 4.06
N PRO A 34 21.60 6.86 4.36
CA PRO A 34 22.17 7.75 5.38
C PRO A 34 22.03 9.25 5.04
N GLN A 35 22.04 9.61 3.76
CA GLN A 35 21.81 10.99 3.31
C GLN A 35 21.12 11.06 1.94
N GLY A 36 20.21 12.03 1.77
CA GLY A 36 19.61 12.34 0.46
C GLY A 36 18.45 11.45 0.02
N CYS A 37 17.97 10.55 0.87
CA CYS A 37 16.76 9.75 0.63
C CYS A 37 15.55 10.26 1.43
N PRO A 38 14.33 9.81 1.08
CA PRO A 38 13.12 10.16 1.83
C PRO A 38 13.15 9.74 3.31
N PHE A 39 13.89 8.67 3.64
CA PHE A 39 14.06 8.18 5.00
C PHE A 39 15.54 8.00 5.32
N SER A 40 15.96 8.49 6.49
CA SER A 40 17.29 8.26 7.07
C SER A 40 17.30 7.25 8.22
N SER A 41 16.12 6.91 8.76
CA SER A 41 15.91 5.89 9.78
C SER A 41 15.11 4.71 9.22
N ILE A 42 15.51 3.49 9.59
CA ILE A 42 14.78 2.28 9.23
C ILE A 42 13.43 2.25 9.96
N GLN A 43 13.39 2.65 11.24
CA GLN A 43 12.15 2.67 12.01
C GLN A 43 11.11 3.65 11.43
N ASP A 44 11.53 4.81 10.94
CA ASP A 44 10.61 5.76 10.29
C ASP A 44 10.00 5.18 9.01
N ALA A 45 10.79 4.46 8.20
CA ALA A 45 10.27 3.76 7.03
C ALA A 45 9.28 2.65 7.43
N ILE A 46 9.57 1.89 8.50
CA ILE A 46 8.62 0.89 9.06
C ILE A 46 7.32 1.56 9.50
N ASN A 47 7.41 2.70 10.19
CA ASN A 47 6.26 3.44 10.68
C ASN A 47 5.38 3.96 9.53
N ARG A 48 6.00 4.33 8.39
CA ARG A 48 5.28 4.78 7.20
C ARG A 48 4.74 3.65 6.32
N ALA A 49 5.44 2.52 6.23
CA ALA A 49 5.10 1.43 5.32
C ALA A 49 3.70 0.83 5.58
N SER A 50 3.00 0.50 4.50
CA SER A 50 1.76 -0.28 4.52
C SER A 50 2.06 -1.79 4.41
N PRO A 51 1.15 -2.67 4.86
CA PRO A 51 1.29 -4.10 4.61
C PRO A 51 1.48 -4.40 3.12
N GLY A 52 2.50 -5.20 2.78
CA GLY A 52 2.91 -5.50 1.41
C GLY A 52 4.05 -4.64 0.89
N ASP A 53 4.41 -3.54 1.56
CA ASP A 53 5.49 -2.65 1.11
C ASP A 53 6.88 -3.28 1.30
N THR A 54 7.81 -2.76 0.50
CA THR A 54 9.24 -3.09 0.61
C THR A 54 10.02 -1.88 1.10
N ILE A 55 10.79 -2.06 2.16
CA ILE A 55 11.75 -1.08 2.65
C ILE A 55 13.11 -1.45 2.05
N LEU A 56 13.57 -0.65 1.08
CA LEU A 56 14.86 -0.81 0.42
C LEU A 56 15.93 0.01 1.16
N ILE A 57 16.82 -0.69 1.84
CA ILE A 57 17.86 -0.11 2.68
C ILE A 57 19.15 -0.02 1.85
N GLN A 58 19.57 1.19 1.51
CA GLN A 58 20.87 1.43 0.88
C GLN A 58 22.01 1.09 1.86
N ALA A 59 23.19 0.81 1.31
CA ALA A 59 24.39 0.57 2.09
C ALA A 59 24.66 1.72 3.07
N GLY A 60 24.94 1.36 4.33
CA GLY A 60 25.14 2.30 5.42
C GLY A 60 25.09 1.60 6.77
N THR A 61 25.48 2.31 7.82
CA THR A 61 25.37 1.86 9.21
C THR A 61 24.18 2.55 9.86
N TYR A 62 23.25 1.77 10.40
CA TYR A 62 22.05 2.25 11.08
C TYR A 62 22.08 1.76 12.52
N ALA A 63 22.40 2.64 13.47
CA ALA A 63 22.47 2.32 14.89
C ALA A 63 21.08 2.47 15.52
N GLU A 64 20.21 1.48 15.31
CA GLU A 64 18.80 1.52 15.70
C GLU A 64 18.35 0.22 16.37
N ASN A 65 17.37 0.31 17.29
CA ASN A 65 16.63 -0.85 17.78
C ASN A 65 15.27 -0.86 17.08
N LEU A 66 14.97 -1.93 16.32
CA LEU A 66 13.77 -1.98 15.48
C LEU A 66 12.62 -2.71 16.16
N THR A 67 11.42 -2.14 16.07
CA THR A 67 10.16 -2.82 16.39
C THR A 67 9.38 -3.06 15.11
N ILE A 68 9.22 -4.33 14.73
CA ILE A 68 8.51 -4.75 13.51
C ILE A 68 7.19 -5.41 13.91
N ALA A 69 6.18 -4.58 14.14
CA ALA A 69 4.83 -5.05 14.52
C ALA A 69 3.91 -5.26 13.30
N LYS A 70 4.22 -4.64 12.16
CA LYS A 70 3.41 -4.72 10.94
C LYS A 70 3.69 -6.02 10.19
N GLN A 71 2.63 -6.69 9.79
CA GLN A 71 2.70 -7.91 8.98
C GLN A 71 2.88 -7.57 7.49
N GLY A 72 3.51 -8.49 6.76
CA GLY A 72 3.68 -8.37 5.31
C GLY A 72 4.67 -7.29 4.86
N LEU A 73 5.55 -6.81 5.74
CA LEU A 73 6.65 -5.93 5.35
C LEU A 73 7.84 -6.75 4.84
N THR A 74 8.49 -6.26 3.79
CA THR A 74 9.78 -6.79 3.33
C THR A 74 10.88 -5.78 3.60
N LEU A 75 11.91 -6.15 4.36
CA LEU A 75 13.12 -5.34 4.52
C LEU A 75 14.22 -5.92 3.62
N ARG A 76 14.75 -5.11 2.70
CA ARG A 76 15.75 -5.56 1.72
C ARG A 76 16.97 -4.64 1.73
N GLY A 77 18.13 -5.21 2.03
CA GLY A 77 19.41 -4.54 1.83
C GLY A 77 19.79 -4.46 0.36
N LYS A 78 20.28 -3.30 -0.08
CA LYS A 78 20.92 -3.13 -1.38
C LYS A 78 22.44 -3.26 -1.22
N LEU A 79 23.02 -4.23 -1.92
CA LEU A 79 24.48 -4.36 -2.02
C LEU A 79 25.06 -3.16 -2.81
N PRO A 80 26.19 -2.59 -2.37
CA PRO A 80 26.94 -1.63 -3.19
C PRO A 80 27.33 -2.28 -4.53
N PRO A 81 27.38 -1.52 -5.65
CA PRO A 81 28.08 -2.00 -6.83
C PRO A 81 29.55 -2.25 -6.47
N GLY A 82 30.05 -3.43 -6.86
CA GLY A 82 31.44 -3.85 -6.64
C GLY A 82 32.43 -3.21 -7.59
#